data_AF-A0A945CJE5-F1
#
_entry.id   AF-A0A945CJE5-F1
#
_cell.length_a   1.000
_cell.length_b   1.000
_cell.length_c   1.000
_cell.angle_alpha   90.00
_cell.angle_beta   90.00
_cell.angle_gamma   90.00
#
_symmetry.space_group_name_H-M   'P 1'
#
loop_
_entity.id
_entity.type
_entity.pdbx_description
1 polymer ?
#
loop_
_entity_poly.entity_id
_entity_poly.type
_entity_poly.pdbx_seq_one_letter_code
_entity_poly.pdbx_strand_id
1 'polypeptide(L)'
;MENAWSSFKNGLAAAAVRADELTRLARVRLDIAAVKSGIQRLQRELGILVHQQVGRGAQEELAHSDQVRQLSERIGQLEEELKLREAHLLELRATLAERATPEETSGAPASPPVDPPSEQ
;
A
#
# COMPACT_ATOMS: atom_id res chain seq x y z
N MET A 1 -2.95 -42.85 1.37
CA MET A 1 -3.81 -41.75 1.87
C MET A 1 -3.02 -40.54 2.38
N GLU A 2 -1.69 -40.60 2.45
CA GLU A 2 -0.84 -39.49 2.96
C GLU A 2 -0.82 -38.26 2.04
N ASN A 3 -1.05 -38.46 0.74
CA ASN A 3 -0.88 -37.42 -0.29
C ASN A 3 -1.98 -36.34 -0.28
N ALA A 4 -3.23 -36.71 0.05
CA ALA A 4 -4.33 -35.73 0.09
C ALA A 4 -4.24 -34.82 1.33
N TRP A 5 -3.77 -35.37 2.44
CA TRP A 5 -3.57 -34.64 3.70
C TRP A 5 -2.37 -33.69 3.63
N SER A 6 -1.29 -34.08 2.95
CA SER A 6 -0.15 -33.20 2.70
C SER A 6 -0.50 -32.05 1.76
N SER A 7 -1.23 -32.31 0.66
CA SER A 7 -1.73 -31.26 -0.24
C SER A 7 -2.63 -30.25 0.48
N PHE A 8 -3.51 -30.72 1.37
CA PHE A 8 -4.36 -29.83 2.17
C PHE A 8 -3.55 -28.92 3.09
N LYS A 9 -2.56 -29.48 3.83
CA LYS A 9 -1.67 -28.69 4.70
C LYS A 9 -0.86 -27.66 3.92
N ASN A 10 -0.37 -28.03 2.74
CA ASN A 10 0.38 -27.13 1.86
C ASN A 10 -0.51 -25.98 1.36
N GLY A 11 -1.75 -26.27 0.98
CA GLY A 11 -2.73 -25.24 0.59
C GLY A 11 -3.07 -24.28 1.73
N LEU A 12 -3.24 -24.78 2.95
CA LEU A 12 -3.49 -23.94 4.13
C LEU A 12 -2.28 -23.04 4.46
N ALA A 13 -1.06 -23.58 4.37
CA ALA A 13 0.17 -22.82 4.58
C ALA A 13 0.32 -21.72 3.52
N ALA A 14 0.05 -22.01 2.25
CA ALA A 14 0.09 -21.03 1.18
C ALA A 14 -0.96 -19.91 1.39
N ALA A 15 -2.18 -20.27 1.78
CA ALA A 15 -3.23 -19.29 2.09
C ALA A 15 -2.85 -18.38 3.27
N ALA A 16 -2.24 -18.93 4.33
CA ALA A 16 -1.77 -18.16 5.47
C ALA A 16 -0.68 -17.15 5.09
N VAL A 17 0.27 -17.55 4.23
CA VAL A 17 1.31 -16.65 3.69
C VAL A 17 0.68 -15.51 2.91
N ARG A 18 -0.27 -15.80 2.01
CA ARG A 18 -0.96 -14.76 1.22
C ARG A 18 -1.78 -13.81 2.11
N ALA A 19 -2.40 -14.32 3.17
CA ALA A 19 -3.13 -13.51 4.13
C ALA A 19 -2.22 -12.54 4.91
N ASP A 20 -1.02 -12.98 5.31
CA ASP A 20 -0.03 -12.12 5.94
C ASP A 20 0.43 -11.01 4.99
N GLU A 21 0.70 -11.35 3.73
CA GLU A 21 1.11 -10.40 2.68
C GLU A 21 0.05 -9.31 2.44
N LEU A 22 -1.23 -9.70 2.33
CA LEU A 22 -2.35 -8.75 2.20
C LEU A 22 -2.50 -7.89 3.46
N THR A 23 -2.30 -8.46 4.64
CA THR A 23 -2.37 -7.73 5.91
C THR A 23 -1.29 -6.66 5.98
N ARG A 24 -0.05 -6.99 5.61
CA ARG A 24 1.06 -6.02 5.53
C ARG A 24 0.75 -4.91 4.54
N LEU A 25 0.23 -5.24 3.35
CA LEU A 25 -0.15 -4.26 2.34
C LEU A 25 -1.25 -3.31 2.84
N ALA A 26 -2.28 -3.87 3.50
CA ALA A 26 -3.36 -3.10 4.09
C ALA A 26 -2.85 -2.16 5.19
N ARG A 27 -1.93 -2.63 6.03
CA ARG A 27 -1.32 -1.83 7.09
C ARG A 27 -0.57 -0.62 6.52
N VAL A 28 0.31 -0.83 5.53
CA VAL A 28 1.06 0.27 4.91
C VAL A 28 0.13 1.29 4.26
N ARG A 29 -0.95 0.84 3.61
CA ARG A 29 -1.97 1.75 3.03
C ARG A 29 -2.69 2.56 4.10
N LEU A 30 -3.02 1.96 5.23
CA LEU A 30 -3.63 2.64 6.36
C LEU A 30 -2.68 3.69 6.95
N ASP A 31 -1.40 3.34 7.12
CA ASP A 31 -0.38 4.26 7.63
C ASP A 31 -0.19 5.46 6.67
N ILE A 32 -0.19 5.23 5.36
CA ILE A 32 -0.19 6.30 4.35
C ILE A 32 -1.42 7.21 4.49
N ALA A 33 -2.62 6.62 4.63
CA ALA A 33 -3.85 7.38 4.78
C ALA A 33 -3.83 8.25 6.05
N ALA A 34 -3.30 7.71 7.15
CA ALA A 34 -3.13 8.45 8.39
C ALA A 34 -2.18 9.64 8.23
N VAL A 35 -1.03 9.46 7.59
CA VAL A 35 -0.06 10.54 7.33
C VAL A 35 -0.68 11.61 6.41
N LYS A 36 -1.37 11.21 5.33
CA LYS A 36 -2.07 12.14 4.43
C LYS A 36 -3.13 12.97 5.17
N SER A 37 -3.89 12.33 6.05
CA SER A 37 -4.88 13.03 6.89
C SER A 37 -4.20 14.03 7.84
N GLY A 38 -3.05 13.65 8.42
CA GLY A 38 -2.22 14.52 9.24
C GLY A 38 -1.75 15.77 8.48
N ILE A 39 -1.21 15.60 7.28
CA ILE A 39 -0.79 16.71 6.40
C ILE A 39 -1.97 17.64 6.11
N GLN A 40 -3.11 17.09 5.67
CA GLN A 40 -4.31 17.89 5.38
C GLN A 40 -4.84 18.65 6.59
N ARG A 41 -4.73 18.07 7.79
CA ARG A 41 -5.09 18.76 9.03
C ARG A 41 -4.16 19.94 9.29
N LEU A 42 -2.84 19.75 9.22
CA LEU A 42 -1.88 20.83 9.46
C LEU A 42 -1.96 21.93 8.40
N GLN A 43 -2.17 21.58 7.14
CA GLN A 43 -2.38 22.54 6.06
C GLN A 43 -3.65 23.38 6.29
N ARG A 44 -4.73 22.78 6.80
CA ARG A 44 -5.93 23.52 7.20
C ARG A 44 -5.66 24.46 8.37
N GLU A 45 -4.95 24.00 9.39
CA GLU A 45 -4.57 24.83 10.54
C GLU A 45 -3.71 26.03 10.11
N LEU A 46 -2.72 25.79 9.25
CA LEU A 46 -1.88 26.84 8.67
C LEU A 46 -2.71 27.82 7.83
N GLY A 47 -3.60 27.31 6.98
CA GLY A 47 -4.49 28.13 6.15
C GLY A 47 -5.42 29.02 6.97
N ILE A 48 -5.98 28.50 8.07
CA ILE A 48 -6.81 29.28 9.01
C ILE A 48 -5.99 30.41 9.62
N LEU A 49 -4.77 30.13 10.08
CA LEU A 49 -3.89 31.12 10.69
C LEU A 49 -3.56 32.24 9.69
N VAL A 50 -3.09 31.87 8.48
CA VAL A 50 -2.76 32.82 7.42
C VAL A 50 -3.98 33.66 7.05
N HIS A 51 -5.14 33.04 6.87
CA HIS A 51 -6.38 33.75 6.53
C HIS A 51 -6.78 34.78 7.60
N GLN A 52 -6.70 34.40 8.89
CA GLN A 52 -7.00 35.30 10.00
C GLN A 52 -6.05 36.49 10.07
N GLN A 53 -4.75 36.26 9.85
CA GLN A 53 -3.73 37.31 9.94
C GLN A 53 -3.83 38.30 8.77
N VAL A 54 -4.03 37.79 7.56
CA VAL A 54 -4.30 38.61 6.37
C VAL A 54 -5.59 39.41 6.55
N GLY A 55 -6.66 38.78 7.07
CA GLY A 55 -7.93 39.46 7.33
C GLY A 55 -7.84 40.60 8.36
N ARG A 56 -6.81 40.61 9.20
CA ARG A 56 -6.51 41.69 10.16
C ARG A 56 -5.51 42.72 9.62
N GLY A 57 -5.04 42.58 8.38
CA GLY A 57 -4.02 43.45 7.78
C GLY A 57 -2.61 43.23 8.32
N ALA A 58 -2.38 42.12 9.02
CA ALA A 58 -1.13 41.81 9.71
C ALA A 58 -0.25 40.82 8.91
N GLN A 59 -0.31 40.85 7.58
CA GLN A 59 0.44 39.92 6.70
C GLN A 59 1.96 39.92 6.94
N GLU A 60 2.54 41.05 7.34
CA GLU A 60 3.98 41.17 7.61
C GLU A 60 4.43 40.33 8.82
N GLU A 61 3.52 40.10 9.77
CA GLU A 61 3.79 39.29 10.97
C GLU A 61 3.88 37.78 10.66
N LEU A 62 3.33 37.33 9.53
CA LEU A 62 3.40 35.91 9.14
C LEU A 62 4.83 35.41 8.95
N ALA A 63 5.70 36.26 8.43
CA ALA A 63 7.12 35.93 8.21
C ALA A 63 7.90 35.71 9.52
N HIS A 64 7.39 36.25 10.63
CA HIS A 64 8.00 36.16 11.95
C HIS A 64 7.21 35.25 12.90
N SER A 65 6.12 34.62 12.42
CA SER A 65 5.29 33.74 13.22
C SER A 65 5.96 32.39 13.42
N ASP A 66 6.37 32.13 14.67
CA ASP A 66 6.90 30.81 15.06
C ASP A 66 5.87 29.71 14.87
N GLN A 67 4.57 30.01 15.00
CA GLN A 67 3.51 29.05 14.77
C GLN A 67 3.43 28.64 13.28
N VAL A 68 3.56 29.60 12.36
CA VAL A 68 3.63 29.32 10.91
C VAL A 68 4.84 28.46 10.60
N ARG A 69 6.00 28.80 11.16
CA ARG A 69 7.25 28.04 11.00
C ARG A 69 7.10 26.60 11.47
N GLN A 70 6.61 26.39 12.69
CA GLN A 70 6.42 25.06 13.28
C GLN A 70 5.42 24.20 12.51
N LEU A 71 4.32 24.80 12.04
CA LEU A 71 3.34 24.08 11.19
C LEU A 71 3.97 23.67 9.86
N SER A 72 4.74 24.57 9.24
CA SER A 72 5.43 24.29 7.97
C SER A 72 6.49 23.19 8.14
N GLU A 73 7.29 23.23 9.20
CA GLU A 73 8.27 22.20 9.52
C GLU A 73 7.61 20.84 9.75
N ARG A 74 6.51 20.77 10.52
CA ARG A 74 5.78 19.53 10.74
C ARG A 74 5.13 18.98 9.47
N ILE A 75 4.60 19.86 8.60
CA ILE A 75 4.10 19.45 7.28
C ILE A 75 5.23 18.81 6.49
N GLY A 76 6.39 19.47 6.41
CA GLY A 76 7.57 18.93 5.71
C GLY A 76 8.03 17.58 6.26
N GLN A 77 8.06 17.41 7.59
CA GLN A 77 8.39 16.13 8.21
C GLN A 77 7.41 15.02 7.83
N LEU A 78 6.10 15.30 7.84
CA LEU A 78 5.09 14.33 7.43
C LEU A 78 5.14 14.04 5.92
N GLU A 79 5.53 15.00 5.09
CA GLU A 79 5.72 14.79 3.65
C GLU A 79 6.92 13.87 3.37
N GLU A 80 8.03 14.03 4.08
CA GLU A 80 9.15 13.08 4.00
C GLU A 80 8.75 11.69 4.51
N GLU A 81 8.02 11.63 5.63
CA GLU A 81 7.47 10.39 6.16
C GLU A 81 6.53 9.69 5.16
N LEU A 82 5.72 10.47 4.45
CA LEU A 82 4.83 9.99 3.40
C LEU A 82 5.61 9.39 2.24
N LYS A 83 6.65 10.07 1.75
CA LYS A 83 7.52 9.58 0.66
C LYS A 83 8.12 8.22 1.02
N LEU A 84 8.65 8.07 2.24
CA LEU A 84 9.24 6.81 2.71
C LEU A 84 8.20 5.68 2.73
N ARG A 85 6.97 5.96 3.18
CA ARG A 85 5.89 4.96 3.20
C ARG A 85 5.39 4.58 1.81
N GLU A 86 5.31 5.55 0.91
CA GLU A 86 4.92 5.29 -0.49
C GLU A 86 5.99 4.47 -1.22
N ALA A 87 7.29 4.73 -0.96
CA ALA A 87 8.39 3.90 -1.45
C ALA A 87 8.31 2.46 -0.91
N HIS A 88 8.13 2.31 0.40
CA HIS A 88 7.96 0.98 1.03
C HIS A 88 6.75 0.21 0.47
N LEU A 89 5.63 0.90 0.19
CA LEU A 89 4.48 0.27 -0.46
C LEU A 89 4.80 -0.24 -1.87
N LEU A 90 5.60 0.52 -2.62
CA LEU A 90 6.01 0.17 -3.98
C LEU A 90 6.97 -1.04 -3.96
N GLU A 91 7.94 -1.05 -3.04
CA GLU A 91 8.82 -2.19 -2.79
C GLU A 91 8.04 -3.45 -2.41
N LEU A 92 7.09 -3.36 -1.46
CA LEU A 92 6.23 -4.49 -1.09
C LEU A 92 5.49 -5.05 -2.29
N ARG A 93 4.89 -4.18 -3.12
CA ARG A 93 4.17 -4.61 -4.33
C ARG A 93 5.10 -5.32 -5.32
N ALA A 94 6.32 -4.82 -5.51
CA ALA A 94 7.30 -5.44 -6.39
C ALA A 94 7.70 -6.85 -5.88
N THR A 95 8.04 -6.97 -4.59
CA THR A 95 8.38 -8.26 -3.98
C THR A 95 7.23 -9.28 -4.08
N LEU A 96 5.99 -8.83 -3.89
CA LEU A 96 4.82 -9.71 -4.02
C LEU A 96 4.57 -10.14 -5.47
N ALA A 97 4.82 -9.26 -6.45
CA ALA A 97 4.70 -9.58 -7.86
C ALA A 97 5.75 -10.63 -8.30
N GLU A 98 7.00 -10.48 -7.86
CA GLU A 98 8.08 -11.45 -8.12
C GLU A 98 7.76 -12.83 -7.54
N ARG A 99 7.17 -12.89 -6.34
CA ARG A 99 6.74 -14.14 -5.69
C ARG A 99 5.53 -14.81 -6.34
N ALA A 100 4.74 -14.05 -7.10
CA ALA A 100 3.61 -14.60 -7.85
C ALA A 100 4.05 -15.30 -9.16
N THR A 101 5.29 -15.10 -9.59
CA THR A 101 5.89 -15.77 -10.76
C THR A 101 6.97 -16.75 -10.28
N PRO A 102 6.59 -17.96 -9.83
CA PRO A 102 6.71 -19.13 -10.73
C PRO A 102 5.63 -20.23 -10.52
N GLU A 103 5.25 -20.91 -11.61
CA GLU A 103 4.61 -22.24 -11.65
C GLU A 103 3.06 -22.40 -11.53
N GLU A 104 2.25 -21.40 -11.89
CA GLU A 104 0.79 -21.59 -12.12
C GLU A 104 0.43 -21.70 -13.62
N THR A 105 1.08 -22.59 -14.36
CA THR A 105 0.50 -23.18 -15.59
C THR A 105 1.02 -24.61 -15.81
N SER A 106 0.94 -25.49 -14.81
CA SER A 106 1.08 -26.94 -15.03
C SER A 106 -0.06 -27.65 -14.32
N GLY A 107 -1.14 -27.86 -15.07
CA GLY A 107 -2.36 -28.45 -14.53
C GLY A 107 -3.59 -28.35 -15.44
N ALA A 108 -3.41 -28.19 -16.75
CA ALA A 108 -4.47 -28.55 -17.69
C ALA A 108 -4.26 -30.03 -18.06
N PRO A 109 -5.15 -30.97 -17.68
CA PRO A 109 -5.01 -32.36 -18.08
C PRO A 109 -5.11 -32.43 -19.61
N ALA A 110 -4.16 -33.14 -20.21
CA ALA A 110 -4.14 -33.44 -21.63
C ALA A 110 -5.50 -34.03 -22.05
N SER A 111 -6.18 -33.36 -22.98
CA SER A 111 -7.28 -33.97 -23.73
C SER A 111 -6.77 -35.26 -24.38
N PRO A 112 -7.44 -36.41 -24.22
CA PRO A 112 -7.01 -37.63 -24.90
C PRO A 112 -7.20 -37.46 -26.43
N PRO A 113 -6.34 -38.06 -27.26
CA PRO A 113 -6.54 -38.08 -28.70
C PRO A 113 -7.81 -38.89 -28.99
N VAL A 114 -8.77 -38.27 -29.68
CA VAL A 114 -9.92 -38.98 -30.25
C VAL A 114 -9.44 -39.56 -31.58
N ASP A 115 -9.08 -40.84 -31.58
CA ASP A 115 -8.93 -41.59 -32.82
C ASP A 115 -10.31 -41.70 -33.48
N PRO A 116 -10.47 -41.36 -34.78
CA PRO A 116 -11.71 -41.68 -35.49
C PRO A 116 -11.83 -43.20 -35.66
N PRO A 117 -13.05 -43.76 -35.56
CA PRO A 117 -13.25 -45.20 -35.65
C PRO A 117 -12.87 -45.68 -37.05
N SER A 118 -12.11 -46.78 -37.08
CA SER A 118 -11.98 -47.61 -38.27
C SER A 118 -13.33 -48.27 -38.52
N GLU A 119 -14.01 -47.87 -39.59
CA GLU A 119 -15.10 -48.66 -40.17
C GLU A 119 -14.73 -49.09 -41.59
N GLN A 120 -15.14 -50.32 -41.88
CA GLN A 120 -14.76 -51.21 -42.99
C GLN A 120 -15.22 -50.73 -44.36
#